data_AF-A0A7C7CF95-F1
#
_entry.id   AF-A0A7C7CF95-F1
#
_cell.length_a   1.000
_cell.length_b   1.000
_cell.length_c   1.000
_cell.angle_alpha   90.00
_cell.angle_beta   90.00
_cell.angle_gamma   90.00
#
_symmetry.space_group_name_H-M   'P 1'
#
loop_
_entity.id
_entity.type
_entity.pdbx_description
1 polymer ?
#
loop_
_entity_poly.entity_id
_entity_poly.type
_entity_poly.pdbx_seq_one_letter_code
_entity_poly.pdbx_strand_id
1 'polypeptide(L)'
;MQHPFRNILFFVLLVNSGFGYAQSTVYIQNNTDLDFDISVSISGNKTITGNQWSALETISTAWENKAAIIDFDPDTVLVNGDTVVFDISASFSGDTVHLMAMFIGPSLGVNLQYAASASSFNHPWYSDGIFHEGQTTMDTTSCTIKYKRELDTLDNDDNIVFAIHKNFVYSILSSDFNDPNTINVMSYNVKLMPIITGDFFERASLLPALFSQNQDVVIFQEVFSDSARWSYLTPAMQAAGFANYTLILNDTALPGVTSLTNGGVIIYSKWPIVSEAEYRYNNCSDFNAQDCFATKGIKYAEIDKLGKTYHIFGTHMEAGGSALDVQIRIEQYGEMWNFIDSLNLPDTEAVIIGGDLNTGPKDGSEYTALKAALLPLIPDHIGYFESTFSYADTGNVIDHVWGSMRHLLPAEAYNSIITFRGIDSLMWDIADFSDHRTCL
;
A
#
# COMPACT_ATOMS: atom_id res chain seq x y z
N MET A 1 -4.52 42.01 -38.04
CA MET A 1 -4.14 41.05 -39.10
C MET A 1 -2.71 40.61 -38.83
N GLN A 2 -2.50 39.29 -38.87
CA GLN A 2 -1.22 38.56 -38.85
C GLN A 2 -0.57 38.29 -37.48
N HIS A 3 -0.67 37.00 -37.12
CA HIS A 3 0.02 36.28 -36.06
C HIS A 3 1.53 36.14 -36.35
N PRO A 4 2.38 36.01 -35.32
CA PRO A 4 3.62 35.28 -35.42
C PRO A 4 3.48 33.91 -34.73
N PHE A 5 3.71 32.86 -35.52
CA PHE A 5 3.86 31.48 -35.08
C PHE A 5 5.03 31.35 -34.09
N ARG A 6 4.78 30.84 -32.88
CA ARG A 6 5.83 30.26 -32.02
C ARG A 6 5.90 28.77 -32.31
N ASN A 7 7.07 28.34 -32.75
CA ASN A 7 7.43 26.96 -32.99
C ASN A 7 7.20 26.12 -31.74
N ILE A 8 6.21 25.22 -31.81
CA ILE A 8 6.10 24.07 -30.90
C ILE A 8 7.06 23.03 -31.44
N LEU A 9 8.17 22.82 -30.72
CA LEU A 9 9.01 21.64 -30.91
C LEU A 9 8.16 20.44 -30.48
N PHE A 10 7.55 19.74 -31.43
CA PHE A 10 7.04 18.41 -31.19
C PHE A 10 8.25 17.51 -30.95
N PHE A 11 8.45 17.09 -29.69
CA PHE A 11 9.20 15.87 -29.42
C PHE A 11 8.38 14.72 -30.00
N VAL A 12 8.66 14.37 -31.25
CA VAL A 12 8.31 13.05 -31.76
C VAL A 12 9.19 12.10 -30.96
N LEU A 13 8.60 11.46 -29.94
CA LEU A 13 9.13 10.19 -29.46
C LEU A 13 9.15 9.28 -30.69
N LEU A 14 10.35 9.05 -31.21
CA LEU A 14 10.63 7.92 -32.07
C LEU A 14 10.30 6.68 -31.23
N VAL A 15 9.06 6.23 -31.31
CA VAL A 15 8.72 4.84 -31.06
C VAL A 15 9.55 4.08 -32.09
N ASN A 16 10.66 3.52 -31.64
CA ASN A 16 11.29 2.41 -32.34
C ASN A 16 10.23 1.32 -32.39
N SER A 17 9.46 1.32 -33.48
CA SER A 17 8.72 0.15 -33.94
C SER A 17 9.76 -0.83 -34.49
N GLY A 18 10.58 -1.36 -33.57
CA GLY A 18 11.07 -2.71 -33.75
C GLY A 18 9.82 -3.56 -33.83
N PHE A 19 9.72 -4.40 -34.85
CA PHE A 19 8.83 -5.54 -34.81
C PHE A 19 9.21 -6.33 -33.55
N GLY A 20 8.49 -6.11 -32.45
CA GLY A 20 8.60 -6.93 -31.26
C GLY A 20 8.10 -8.31 -31.67
N TYR A 21 9.00 -9.28 -31.67
CA TYR A 21 8.60 -10.68 -31.68
C TYR A 21 7.89 -10.96 -30.34
N ALA A 22 6.92 -11.85 -30.33
CA ALA A 22 6.13 -12.23 -29.16
C ALA A 22 7.04 -12.86 -28.09
N GLN A 23 6.83 -12.55 -26.80
CA GLN A 23 7.77 -12.93 -25.73
C GLN A 23 7.03 -13.39 -24.48
N SER A 24 7.36 -14.61 -24.00
CA SER A 24 6.91 -15.07 -22.69
C SER A 24 7.82 -14.55 -21.58
N THR A 25 7.24 -13.92 -20.56
CA THR A 25 7.96 -13.43 -19.39
C THR A 25 7.58 -14.20 -18.12
N VAL A 26 8.59 -14.54 -17.32
CA VAL A 26 8.40 -15.08 -15.97
C VAL A 26 8.68 -13.99 -14.95
N TYR A 27 7.69 -13.71 -14.10
CA TYR A 27 7.74 -12.65 -13.10
C TYR A 27 7.79 -13.20 -11.68
N ILE A 28 8.46 -12.45 -10.80
CA ILE A 28 8.39 -12.59 -9.34
C ILE A 28 7.71 -11.36 -8.73
N GLN A 29 6.70 -11.60 -7.91
CA GLN A 29 6.09 -10.62 -7.01
C GLN A 29 6.65 -10.87 -5.59
N ASN A 30 7.44 -9.93 -5.06
CA ASN A 30 7.97 -10.04 -3.71
C ASN A 30 7.05 -9.31 -2.73
N ASN A 31 6.23 -10.06 -2.00
CA ASN A 31 5.36 -9.55 -0.94
C ASN A 31 5.97 -9.80 0.44
N THR A 32 7.29 -9.62 0.57
CA THR A 32 8.04 -9.75 1.81
C THR A 32 8.97 -8.55 2.03
N ASP A 33 9.45 -8.41 3.27
CA ASP A 33 10.52 -7.50 3.68
C ASP A 33 11.93 -8.07 3.46
N LEU A 34 12.07 -9.15 2.67
CA LEU A 34 13.33 -9.82 2.40
C LEU A 34 13.80 -9.52 0.98
N ASP A 35 15.11 -9.30 0.82
CA ASP A 35 15.77 -9.28 -0.49
C ASP A 35 16.18 -10.72 -0.85
N PHE A 36 15.67 -11.26 -1.95
CA PHE A 36 16.02 -12.62 -2.40
C PHE A 36 17.12 -12.58 -3.45
N ASP A 37 18.18 -13.38 -3.24
CA ASP A 37 19.15 -13.68 -4.28
C ASP A 37 18.50 -14.58 -5.34
N ILE A 38 18.55 -14.14 -6.61
CA ILE A 38 17.95 -14.85 -7.74
C ILE A 38 19.05 -15.52 -8.57
N SER A 39 18.89 -16.83 -8.79
CA SER A 39 19.71 -17.58 -9.74
C SER A 39 18.84 -18.45 -10.63
N VAL A 40 19.26 -18.62 -11.88
CA VAL A 40 18.52 -19.39 -12.89
C VAL A 40 19.36 -20.55 -13.37
N SER A 41 18.79 -21.75 -13.31
CA SER A 41 19.35 -22.94 -13.95
C SER A 41 18.45 -23.41 -15.09
N ILE A 42 19.07 -23.90 -16.17
CA ILE A 42 18.36 -24.29 -17.40
C ILE A 42 18.56 -25.78 -17.65
N SER A 43 17.47 -26.47 -17.93
CA SER A 43 17.46 -27.88 -18.33
C SER A 43 16.41 -28.14 -19.42
N GLY A 44 16.09 -29.40 -19.70
CA GLY A 44 15.23 -29.80 -20.82
C GLY A 44 15.99 -30.56 -21.90
N ASN A 45 15.30 -30.95 -22.97
CA ASN A 45 15.93 -31.66 -24.09
C ASN A 45 16.56 -30.72 -25.13
N LYS A 46 16.19 -29.43 -25.10
CA LYS A 46 16.71 -28.40 -26.00
C LYS A 46 17.71 -27.53 -25.24
N THR A 47 18.93 -27.50 -25.74
CA THR A 47 19.94 -26.55 -25.26
C THR A 47 19.71 -25.20 -25.92
N ILE A 48 19.71 -24.13 -25.11
CA ILE A 48 19.59 -22.74 -25.57
C ILE A 48 20.85 -21.93 -25.21
N THR A 49 21.18 -20.95 -26.04
CA THR A 49 22.33 -20.07 -25.88
C THR A 49 21.92 -18.70 -25.33
N GLY A 50 22.85 -17.95 -24.74
CA GLY A 50 22.55 -16.68 -24.04
C GLY A 50 22.05 -15.51 -24.91
N ASN A 51 21.90 -15.70 -26.22
CA ASN A 51 21.23 -14.75 -27.12
C ASN A 51 19.77 -15.15 -27.42
N GLN A 52 19.29 -16.25 -26.85
CA GLN A 52 17.95 -16.80 -27.07
C GLN A 52 17.03 -16.60 -25.85
N TRP A 53 17.57 -16.12 -24.73
CA TRP A 53 16.86 -15.83 -23.49
C TRP A 53 17.65 -14.78 -22.69
N SER A 54 17.00 -14.10 -21.75
CA SER A 54 17.66 -13.16 -20.85
C SER A 54 17.27 -13.42 -19.39
N ALA A 55 18.27 -13.41 -18.50
CA ALA A 55 18.05 -13.17 -17.06
C ALA A 55 18.08 -11.65 -16.84
N LEU A 56 16.98 -11.09 -16.37
CA LEU A 56 16.80 -9.65 -16.25
C LEU A 56 17.26 -9.12 -14.89
N GLU A 57 17.11 -9.95 -13.84
CA GLU A 57 17.43 -9.58 -12.46
C GLU A 57 18.18 -10.69 -11.74
N THR A 58 19.09 -10.29 -10.83
CA THR A 58 19.84 -11.22 -9.94
C THR A 58 19.45 -11.08 -8.48
N ILE A 59 18.60 -10.10 -8.15
CA ILE A 59 18.07 -9.85 -6.81
C ILE A 59 16.61 -9.45 -7.00
N SER A 60 15.70 -10.06 -6.24
CA SER A 60 14.34 -9.55 -6.09
C SER A 60 14.26 -8.80 -4.78
N THR A 61 14.11 -7.48 -4.87
CA THR A 61 14.15 -6.58 -3.71
C THR A 61 12.88 -6.66 -2.88
N ALA A 62 12.98 -6.35 -1.59
CA ALA A 62 11.84 -6.31 -0.69
C ALA A 62 10.71 -5.45 -1.26
N TRP A 63 9.49 -5.96 -1.19
CA TRP A 63 8.27 -5.30 -1.69
C TRP A 63 8.24 -4.98 -3.20
N GLU A 64 9.09 -5.62 -4.00
CA GLU A 64 9.10 -5.42 -5.45
C GLU A 64 7.85 -5.96 -6.13
N ASN A 65 7.28 -5.14 -7.02
CA ASN A 65 6.07 -5.45 -7.76
C ASN A 65 6.43 -6.04 -9.13
N LYS A 66 6.02 -7.31 -9.35
CA LYS A 66 6.07 -8.03 -10.62
C LYS A 66 7.39 -7.81 -11.39
N ALA A 67 8.51 -8.06 -10.71
CA ALA A 67 9.85 -8.08 -11.28
C ALA A 67 9.94 -9.08 -12.42
N ALA A 68 10.40 -8.66 -13.59
CA ALA A 68 10.61 -9.56 -14.72
C ALA A 68 11.94 -10.30 -14.50
N ILE A 69 11.93 -11.62 -14.46
CA ILE A 69 13.15 -12.42 -14.19
C ILE A 69 13.68 -13.06 -15.46
N ILE A 70 12.80 -13.64 -16.26
CA ILE A 70 13.14 -14.34 -17.50
C ILE A 70 12.34 -13.75 -18.63
N ASP A 71 13.03 -13.44 -19.72
CA ASP A 71 12.44 -13.17 -21.03
C ASP A 71 12.88 -14.26 -22.01
N PHE A 72 11.91 -14.95 -22.62
CA PHE A 72 12.12 -16.05 -23.55
C PHE A 72 11.02 -16.10 -24.62
N ASP A 73 11.43 -16.14 -25.89
CA ASP A 73 10.56 -16.36 -27.04
C ASP A 73 10.62 -17.85 -27.44
N PRO A 74 9.61 -18.66 -27.09
CA PRO A 74 9.62 -20.08 -27.41
C PRO A 74 9.43 -20.35 -28.90
N ASP A 75 8.72 -19.49 -29.63
CA ASP A 75 8.34 -19.71 -31.03
C ASP A 75 9.52 -19.58 -32.01
N THR A 76 10.52 -18.75 -31.66
CA THR A 76 11.73 -18.61 -32.47
C THR A 76 12.79 -19.68 -32.17
N VAL A 77 12.67 -20.38 -31.04
CA VAL A 77 13.71 -21.28 -30.52
C VAL A 77 13.30 -22.75 -30.56
N LEU A 78 12.05 -23.05 -30.23
CA LEU A 78 11.56 -24.40 -30.00
C LEU A 78 10.86 -24.97 -31.24
N VAL A 79 11.08 -26.26 -31.50
CA VAL A 79 10.29 -27.04 -32.46
C VAL A 79 9.48 -28.11 -31.74
N ASN A 80 8.48 -28.70 -32.40
CA ASN A 80 7.60 -29.70 -31.78
C ASN A 80 8.41 -30.83 -31.09
N GLY A 81 8.15 -31.00 -29.79
CA GLY A 81 8.83 -31.97 -28.93
C GLY A 81 10.03 -31.41 -28.16
N ASP A 82 10.51 -30.22 -28.50
CA ASP A 82 11.53 -29.53 -27.70
C ASP A 82 10.94 -29.10 -26.34
N THR A 83 11.76 -29.15 -25.31
CA THR A 83 11.48 -28.62 -23.99
C THR A 83 12.67 -27.83 -23.46
N VAL A 84 12.37 -26.68 -22.86
CA VAL A 84 13.30 -25.88 -22.07
C VAL A 84 12.67 -25.67 -20.71
N VAL A 85 13.42 -25.94 -19.65
CA VAL A 85 13.00 -25.71 -18.27
C VAL A 85 13.90 -24.65 -17.67
N PHE A 86 13.29 -23.59 -17.14
CA PHE A 86 13.93 -22.64 -16.26
C PHE A 86 13.55 -22.95 -14.82
N ASP A 87 14.55 -23.17 -13.97
CA ASP A 87 14.40 -23.27 -12.52
C ASP A 87 15.03 -22.01 -11.91
N ILE A 88 14.16 -21.14 -11.41
CA ILE A 88 14.50 -19.89 -10.75
C ILE A 88 14.57 -20.16 -9.24
N SER A 89 15.78 -20.14 -8.69
CA SER A 89 16.01 -20.25 -7.26
C SER A 89 16.01 -18.86 -6.63
N ALA A 90 15.02 -18.56 -5.79
CA ALA A 90 14.98 -17.38 -4.94
C ALA A 90 15.41 -17.76 -3.52
N SER A 91 16.53 -17.20 -3.05
CA SER A 91 17.20 -17.65 -1.82
C SER A 91 17.40 -16.51 -0.81
N PHE A 92 17.25 -16.84 0.48
CA PHE A 92 17.56 -15.93 1.59
C PHE A 92 18.00 -16.74 2.81
N SER A 93 19.09 -16.33 3.49
CA SER A 93 19.60 -16.98 4.71
C SER A 93 19.86 -18.50 4.58
N GLY A 94 20.06 -19.01 3.35
CA GLY A 94 20.26 -20.43 3.06
C GLY A 94 18.98 -21.23 2.78
N ASP A 95 17.80 -20.63 2.95
CA ASP A 95 16.54 -21.19 2.46
C ASP A 95 16.32 -20.80 1.00
N THR A 96 15.73 -21.70 0.22
CA THR A 96 15.48 -21.52 -1.21
C THR A 96 14.08 -21.99 -1.58
N VAL A 97 13.39 -21.20 -2.40
CA VAL A 97 12.23 -21.63 -3.18
C VAL A 97 12.61 -21.72 -4.64
N HIS A 98 12.15 -22.78 -5.30
CA HIS A 98 12.30 -23.02 -6.74
C HIS A 98 11.00 -22.66 -7.44
N LEU A 99 11.06 -21.71 -8.36
CA LEU A 99 9.97 -21.21 -9.19
C LEU A 99 10.25 -21.65 -10.63
N MET A 100 9.48 -22.60 -11.13
CA MET A 100 9.87 -23.37 -12.31
C MET A 100 8.90 -23.15 -13.48
N ALA A 101 9.46 -22.87 -14.65
CA ALA A 101 8.75 -22.68 -15.92
C ALA A 101 9.30 -23.64 -16.98
N MET A 102 8.41 -24.38 -17.65
CA MET A 102 8.75 -25.26 -18.76
C MET A 102 8.05 -24.81 -20.03
N PHE A 103 8.83 -24.41 -21.02
CA PHE A 103 8.36 -24.08 -22.36
C PHE A 103 8.48 -25.31 -23.26
N ILE A 104 7.41 -25.60 -23.98
CA ILE A 104 7.27 -26.78 -24.83
C ILE A 104 7.08 -26.30 -26.26
N GLY A 105 7.86 -26.82 -27.20
CA GLY A 105 7.75 -26.43 -28.60
C GLY A 105 6.35 -26.68 -29.18
N PRO A 106 5.96 -25.92 -30.21
CA PRO A 106 4.56 -25.77 -30.61
C PRO A 106 3.86 -27.10 -30.91
N SER A 107 2.71 -27.30 -30.26
CA SER A 107 1.83 -28.47 -30.42
C SER A 107 0.35 -28.06 -30.46
N LEU A 108 -0.57 -29.00 -30.77
CA LEU A 108 -2.01 -28.79 -30.58
C LEU A 108 -2.32 -28.88 -29.07
N GLY A 109 -2.02 -27.83 -28.31
CA GLY A 109 -2.17 -27.83 -26.84
C GLY A 109 -1.52 -26.63 -26.15
N VAL A 110 -1.41 -26.71 -24.82
CA VAL A 110 -0.73 -25.70 -23.99
C VAL A 110 0.78 -25.92 -24.08
N ASN A 111 1.52 -24.89 -24.50
CA ASN A 111 2.97 -24.93 -24.72
C ASN A 111 3.77 -24.43 -23.50
N LEU A 112 3.12 -24.30 -22.34
CA LEU A 112 3.69 -23.78 -21.11
C LEU A 112 3.25 -24.60 -19.90
N GLN A 113 4.20 -25.07 -19.10
CA GLN A 113 3.95 -25.68 -17.81
C GLN A 113 4.70 -24.94 -16.71
N TYR A 114 4.18 -25.02 -15.49
CA TYR A 114 4.75 -24.30 -14.35
C TYR A 114 4.56 -25.09 -13.05
N ALA A 115 5.48 -24.91 -12.13
CA ALA A 115 5.49 -25.55 -10.82
C ALA A 115 6.30 -24.73 -9.82
N ALA A 116 6.16 -25.05 -8.54
CA ALA A 116 7.03 -24.54 -7.50
C ALA A 116 7.41 -25.64 -6.51
N SER A 117 8.58 -25.50 -5.87
CA SER A 117 9.00 -26.36 -4.78
C SER A 117 9.83 -25.59 -3.74
N ALA A 118 9.84 -26.10 -2.51
CA ALA A 118 10.67 -25.65 -1.42
C ALA A 118 11.03 -26.86 -0.54
N SER A 119 11.78 -26.66 0.55
CA SER A 119 12.07 -27.72 1.52
C SER A 119 10.81 -28.38 2.11
N SER A 120 9.69 -27.66 2.12
CA SER A 120 8.41 -27.99 2.74
C SER A 120 7.35 -28.54 1.77
N PHE A 121 7.48 -28.31 0.46
CA PHE A 121 6.53 -28.77 -0.55
C PHE A 121 7.20 -29.02 -1.89
N ASN A 122 6.60 -29.90 -2.70
CA ASN A 122 7.04 -30.14 -4.07
C ASN A 122 5.82 -30.37 -4.96
N HIS A 123 5.45 -29.38 -5.76
CA HIS A 123 4.26 -29.46 -6.60
C HIS A 123 4.52 -30.18 -7.92
N PRO A 124 3.52 -30.89 -8.47
CA PRO A 124 3.58 -31.37 -9.84
C PRO A 124 3.57 -30.21 -10.84
N TRP A 125 3.89 -30.51 -12.10
CA TRP A 125 3.73 -29.57 -13.20
C TRP A 125 2.26 -29.35 -13.53
N TYR A 126 1.88 -28.07 -13.65
CA TYR A 126 0.56 -27.64 -14.06
C TYR A 126 0.61 -26.98 -15.43
N SER A 127 -0.50 -27.02 -16.16
CA SER A 127 -0.69 -26.38 -17.46
C SER A 127 -2.06 -25.69 -17.56
N ASP A 128 -2.70 -25.47 -16.41
CA ASP A 128 -4.02 -24.85 -16.32
C ASP A 128 -3.90 -23.32 -16.26
N GLY A 129 -4.97 -22.65 -15.86
CA GLY A 129 -4.98 -21.19 -15.66
C GLY A 129 -5.48 -20.83 -14.26
N ILE A 130 -5.41 -21.76 -13.31
CA ILE A 130 -5.88 -21.54 -11.94
C ILE A 130 -4.71 -21.27 -11.01
N PHE A 131 -5.02 -20.75 -9.82
CA PHE A 131 -4.03 -20.51 -8.78
C PHE A 131 -3.59 -21.82 -8.12
N HIS A 132 -2.29 -21.91 -7.86
CA HIS A 132 -1.67 -22.94 -7.05
C HIS A 132 -0.89 -22.29 -5.91
N GLU A 133 -0.83 -22.95 -4.76
CA GLU A 133 -0.17 -22.40 -3.58
C GLU A 133 0.54 -23.45 -2.74
N GLY A 134 1.66 -23.06 -2.14
CA GLY A 134 2.45 -23.87 -1.22
C GLY A 134 2.96 -23.04 -0.05
N GLN A 135 2.99 -23.63 1.15
CA GLN A 135 3.47 -22.97 2.35
C GLN A 135 4.93 -23.33 2.61
N THR A 136 5.76 -22.36 2.92
CA THR A 136 7.16 -22.55 3.30
C THR A 136 7.59 -21.58 4.42
N THR A 137 8.84 -21.66 4.83
CA THR A 137 9.49 -20.69 5.70
C THR A 137 10.77 -20.22 5.03
N MET A 138 10.98 -18.91 5.00
CA MET A 138 12.21 -18.27 4.53
C MET A 138 12.86 -17.59 5.74
N ASP A 139 14.02 -18.10 6.19
CA ASP A 139 14.64 -17.78 7.47
C ASP A 139 13.68 -18.07 8.65
N THR A 140 13.09 -17.03 9.23
CA THR A 140 12.11 -17.13 10.32
C THR A 140 10.70 -16.74 9.87
N THR A 141 10.55 -16.35 8.60
CA THR A 141 9.32 -15.80 8.04
C THR A 141 8.49 -16.89 7.40
N SER A 142 7.27 -17.12 7.90
CA SER A 142 6.30 -17.99 7.23
C SER A 142 5.85 -17.34 5.92
N CYS A 143 5.93 -18.09 4.82
CA CYS A 143 5.58 -17.59 3.49
C CYS A 143 4.59 -18.50 2.76
N THR A 144 3.69 -17.88 2.01
CA THR A 144 2.89 -18.53 0.95
C THR A 144 3.54 -18.25 -0.40
N ILE A 145 3.80 -19.31 -1.17
CA ILE A 145 4.16 -19.22 -2.58
C ILE A 145 2.89 -19.44 -3.38
N LYS A 146 2.36 -18.39 -4.02
CA LYS A 146 1.17 -18.49 -4.89
C LYS A 146 1.55 -18.16 -6.31
N TYR A 147 0.98 -18.86 -7.28
CA TYR A 147 1.36 -18.66 -8.67
C TYR A 147 0.26 -19.10 -9.63
N LYS A 148 0.25 -18.49 -10.81
CA LYS A 148 -0.58 -18.89 -11.94
C LYS A 148 0.08 -18.48 -13.25
N ARG A 149 -0.43 -19.06 -14.32
CA ARG A 149 -0.24 -18.54 -15.68
C ARG A 149 -1.15 -17.32 -15.91
N GLU A 150 -0.62 -16.33 -16.59
CA GLU A 150 -1.36 -15.17 -17.07
C GLU A 150 -1.47 -15.22 -18.59
N LEU A 151 -2.71 -15.26 -19.08
CA LEU A 151 -2.95 -15.37 -20.51
C LEU A 151 -2.58 -14.06 -21.20
N ASP A 152 -1.73 -14.13 -22.22
CA ASP A 152 -1.50 -13.01 -23.11
C ASP A 152 -2.41 -13.14 -24.33
N THR A 153 -3.37 -12.21 -24.45
CA THR A 153 -4.34 -12.22 -25.56
C THR A 153 -3.86 -11.45 -26.79
N LEU A 154 -2.72 -10.75 -26.70
CA LEU A 154 -2.16 -9.96 -27.80
C LEU A 154 -1.29 -10.81 -28.72
N ASP A 155 -0.49 -11.71 -28.18
CA ASP A 155 0.45 -12.53 -28.94
C ASP A 155 0.38 -14.05 -28.65
N ASN A 156 -0.42 -14.47 -27.66
CA ASN A 156 -0.58 -15.86 -27.19
C ASN A 156 0.66 -16.48 -26.52
N ASP A 157 1.64 -15.66 -26.15
CA ASP A 157 2.76 -16.09 -25.31
C ASP A 157 2.45 -15.81 -23.84
N ASP A 158 1.84 -16.81 -23.20
CA ASP A 158 1.39 -16.69 -21.82
C ASP A 158 2.57 -16.41 -20.86
N ASN A 159 2.32 -15.51 -19.91
CA ASN A 159 3.26 -15.17 -18.85
C ASN A 159 3.06 -16.08 -17.63
N ILE A 160 4.05 -16.10 -16.73
CA ILE A 160 3.89 -16.74 -15.41
C ILE A 160 4.22 -15.73 -14.34
N VAL A 161 3.38 -15.65 -13.31
CA VAL A 161 3.65 -14.83 -12.14
C VAL A 161 3.73 -15.73 -10.91
N PHE A 162 4.87 -15.65 -10.22
CA PHE A 162 5.08 -16.26 -8.92
C PHE A 162 5.12 -15.18 -7.84
N ALA A 163 4.31 -15.33 -6.80
CA ALA A 163 4.35 -14.46 -5.64
C ALA A 163 4.96 -15.19 -4.44
N ILE A 164 5.99 -14.58 -3.85
CA ILE A 164 6.53 -14.97 -2.54
C ILE A 164 5.91 -14.02 -1.52
N HIS A 165 5.04 -14.53 -0.65
CA HIS A 165 4.25 -13.69 0.25
C HIS A 165 4.46 -14.03 1.70
N LYS A 166 4.81 -13.02 2.49
CA LYS A 166 4.92 -13.14 3.94
C LYS A 166 3.53 -13.30 4.52
N ASN A 167 3.31 -14.39 5.27
CA ASN A 167 2.10 -14.60 6.04
C ASN A 167 2.13 -13.66 7.25
N PHE A 168 1.68 -12.43 7.03
CA PHE A 168 1.79 -11.32 7.98
C PHE A 168 0.46 -11.07 8.69
N VAL A 169 0.50 -11.10 10.02
CA VAL A 169 -0.49 -10.43 10.86
C VAL A 169 0.27 -9.46 11.73
N TYR A 170 -0.04 -8.17 11.60
CA TYR A 170 0.60 -7.18 12.45
C TYR A 170 0.26 -7.48 13.91
N SER A 171 1.25 -7.48 14.80
CA SER A 171 1.05 -7.81 16.21
C SER A 171 1.51 -6.67 17.12
N ILE A 172 0.65 -6.31 18.06
CA ILE A 172 0.96 -5.46 19.21
C ILE A 172 0.95 -6.33 20.45
N LEU A 173 1.82 -6.02 21.41
CA LEU A 173 1.87 -6.74 22.68
C LEU A 173 0.53 -6.65 23.39
N SER A 174 0.00 -7.79 23.85
CA SER A 174 -1.26 -7.81 24.59
C SER A 174 -1.20 -7.03 25.92
N SER A 175 0.01 -6.81 26.47
CA SER A 175 0.21 -5.93 27.63
C SER A 175 -0.22 -4.50 27.34
N ASP A 176 0.09 -4.00 26.15
CA ASP A 176 -0.13 -2.61 25.76
C ASP A 176 -1.63 -2.33 25.61
N PHE A 177 -2.37 -3.31 25.08
CA PHE A 177 -3.83 -3.25 25.00
C PHE A 177 -4.49 -3.19 26.38
N ASN A 178 -3.92 -3.88 27.37
CA ASN A 178 -4.46 -3.94 28.73
C ASN A 178 -3.91 -2.84 29.66
N ASP A 179 -3.00 -1.99 29.18
CA ASP A 179 -2.46 -0.87 29.94
C ASP A 179 -3.22 0.42 29.61
N PRO A 180 -3.91 1.06 30.57
CA PRO A 180 -4.57 2.35 30.35
C PRO A 180 -3.61 3.49 29.98
N ASN A 181 -2.30 3.35 30.19
CA ASN A 181 -1.31 4.40 29.91
C ASN A 181 -0.57 4.23 28.57
N THR A 182 -0.86 3.15 27.83
CA THR A 182 -0.30 2.90 26.50
C THR A 182 -1.40 3.00 25.47
N ILE A 183 -1.14 3.60 24.31
CA ILE A 183 -2.10 3.64 23.20
C ILE A 183 -1.38 3.40 21.88
N ASN A 184 -1.97 2.56 21.03
CA ASN A 184 -1.48 2.26 19.69
C ASN A 184 -2.43 2.88 18.67
N VAL A 185 -1.92 3.80 17.84
CA VAL A 185 -2.74 4.57 16.89
C VAL A 185 -2.19 4.36 15.50
N MET A 186 -2.99 3.76 14.62
CA MET A 186 -2.61 3.54 13.23
C MET A 186 -3.21 4.64 12.35
N SER A 187 -2.45 5.18 11.40
CA SER A 187 -2.95 6.04 10.33
C SER A 187 -2.70 5.40 8.97
N TYR A 188 -3.74 5.35 8.13
CA TYR A 188 -3.63 4.77 6.80
C TYR A 188 -4.52 5.46 5.77
N ASN A 189 -3.92 6.07 4.74
CA ASN A 189 -4.62 6.44 3.52
C ASN A 189 -4.91 5.18 2.69
N VAL A 190 -6.19 4.80 2.56
CA VAL A 190 -6.62 3.53 1.94
C VAL A 190 -7.16 3.67 0.52
N LYS A 191 -7.13 4.87 -0.05
CA LYS A 191 -7.51 5.14 -1.44
C LYS A 191 -8.85 4.52 -1.86
N LEU A 192 -9.88 4.60 -1.01
CA LEU A 192 -11.21 4.10 -1.34
C LEU A 192 -11.98 5.12 -2.17
N MET A 193 -11.40 5.48 -3.31
CA MET A 193 -11.87 6.51 -4.24
C MET A 193 -12.71 5.88 -5.35
N PRO A 194 -14.02 6.17 -5.43
CA PRO A 194 -14.82 5.80 -6.60
C PRO A 194 -14.22 6.37 -7.89
N ILE A 195 -14.39 5.66 -9.01
CA ILE A 195 -14.01 6.09 -10.39
C ILE A 195 -12.51 6.05 -10.68
N ILE A 196 -11.63 6.23 -9.69
CA ILE A 196 -10.16 6.23 -9.86
C ILE A 196 -9.57 4.83 -9.65
N THR A 197 -10.14 4.05 -8.74
CA THR A 197 -9.70 2.67 -8.43
C THR A 197 -10.80 1.67 -8.80
N GLY A 198 -10.42 0.48 -9.26
CA GLY A 198 -11.35 -0.59 -9.63
C GLY A 198 -11.62 -1.60 -8.52
N ASP A 199 -10.79 -1.59 -7.47
CA ASP A 199 -10.55 -2.65 -6.50
C ASP A 199 -10.79 -2.20 -5.03
N PHE A 200 -11.46 -1.06 -4.86
CA PHE A 200 -11.68 -0.48 -3.54
C PHE A 200 -12.64 -1.31 -2.66
N PHE A 201 -13.48 -2.18 -3.23
CA PHE A 201 -14.33 -3.08 -2.42
C PHE A 201 -13.52 -4.21 -1.79
N GLU A 202 -12.61 -4.80 -2.57
CA GLU A 202 -11.69 -5.85 -2.17
C GLU A 202 -10.75 -5.32 -1.09
N ARG A 203 -10.14 -4.15 -1.31
CA ARG A 203 -9.30 -3.47 -0.31
C ARG A 203 -10.04 -3.25 1.00
N ALA A 204 -11.25 -2.69 0.92
CA ALA A 204 -12.07 -2.39 2.09
C ALA A 204 -12.43 -3.64 2.91
N SER A 205 -12.66 -4.78 2.26
CA SER A 205 -13.08 -6.01 2.92
C SER A 205 -11.92 -6.85 3.47
N LEU A 206 -10.77 -6.87 2.78
CA LEU A 206 -9.67 -7.76 3.11
C LEU A 206 -8.66 -7.14 4.09
N LEU A 207 -8.47 -5.81 4.07
CA LEU A 207 -7.47 -5.12 4.89
C LEU A 207 -7.65 -5.34 6.41
N PRO A 208 -8.85 -5.18 7.01
CA PRO A 208 -9.00 -5.19 8.46
C PRO A 208 -8.60 -6.51 9.14
N ALA A 209 -8.62 -7.63 8.42
CA ALA A 209 -8.22 -8.94 8.93
C ALA A 209 -6.71 -9.04 9.24
N LEU A 210 -5.91 -8.13 8.69
CA LEU A 210 -4.45 -8.09 8.89
C LEU A 210 -4.03 -7.28 10.11
N PHE A 211 -4.96 -6.54 10.72
CA PHE A 211 -4.69 -5.72 11.88
C PHE A 211 -4.55 -6.56 13.15
N SER A 212 -3.69 -6.09 14.05
CA SER A 212 -3.53 -6.68 15.37
C SER A 212 -4.86 -6.69 16.13
N GLN A 213 -5.15 -7.81 16.79
CA GLN A 213 -6.26 -7.87 17.75
C GLN A 213 -6.08 -6.89 18.93
N ASN A 214 -4.87 -6.39 19.12
CA ASN A 214 -4.49 -5.45 20.18
C ASN A 214 -4.32 -4.00 19.67
N GLN A 215 -4.63 -3.72 18.40
CA GLN A 215 -4.65 -2.35 17.89
C GLN A 215 -5.78 -1.55 18.56
N ASP A 216 -5.47 -0.41 19.15
CA ASP A 216 -6.47 0.40 19.87
C ASP A 216 -7.32 1.23 18.91
N VAL A 217 -6.66 1.99 18.03
CA VAL A 217 -7.29 3.00 17.17
C VAL A 217 -6.74 2.92 15.75
N VAL A 218 -7.59 3.12 14.74
CA VAL A 218 -7.21 3.25 13.33
C VAL A 218 -7.85 4.51 12.75
N ILE A 219 -7.05 5.38 12.15
CA ILE A 219 -7.44 6.58 11.43
C ILE A 219 -7.29 6.26 9.94
N PHE A 220 -8.40 6.26 9.20
CA PHE A 220 -8.35 6.11 7.76
C PHE A 220 -8.50 7.44 7.05
N GLN A 221 -7.79 7.59 5.93
CA GLN A 221 -7.95 8.67 4.95
C GLN A 221 -8.43 8.11 3.60
N GLU A 222 -8.97 8.98 2.76
CA GLU A 222 -9.56 8.67 1.44
C GLU A 222 -10.68 7.62 1.45
N VAL A 223 -11.46 7.55 2.53
CA VAL A 223 -12.67 6.72 2.62
C VAL A 223 -13.87 7.41 1.95
N PHE A 224 -13.71 7.82 0.69
CA PHE A 224 -14.71 8.63 -0.02
C PHE A 224 -15.93 7.82 -0.47
N SER A 225 -15.73 6.55 -0.86
CA SER A 225 -16.81 5.67 -1.34
C SER A 225 -17.75 5.25 -0.21
N ASP A 226 -18.96 5.80 -0.19
CA ASP A 226 -20.00 5.43 0.78
C ASP A 226 -20.36 3.93 0.69
N SER A 227 -20.41 3.36 -0.52
CA SER A 227 -20.74 1.95 -0.72
C SER A 227 -19.65 1.03 -0.19
N ALA A 228 -18.37 1.37 -0.44
CA ALA A 228 -17.24 0.64 0.10
C ALA A 228 -17.19 0.73 1.62
N ARG A 229 -17.39 1.94 2.16
CA ARG A 229 -17.39 2.20 3.60
C ARG A 229 -18.45 1.38 4.30
N TRP A 230 -19.72 1.51 3.91
CA TRP A 230 -20.84 0.90 4.62
C TRP A 230 -20.99 -0.60 4.36
N SER A 231 -20.70 -1.07 3.14
CA SER A 231 -20.97 -2.46 2.77
C SER A 231 -19.78 -3.41 3.02
N TYR A 232 -18.57 -2.87 3.14
CA TYR A 232 -17.33 -3.67 3.22
C TYR A 232 -16.44 -3.24 4.38
N LEU A 233 -15.96 -1.98 4.42
CA LEU A 233 -14.99 -1.54 5.41
C LEU A 233 -15.54 -1.61 6.83
N THR A 234 -16.67 -0.96 7.12
CA THR A 234 -17.24 -0.93 8.47
C THR A 234 -17.57 -2.34 8.99
N PRO A 235 -18.24 -3.23 8.22
CA PRO A 235 -18.43 -4.62 8.64
C PRO A 235 -17.12 -5.37 8.91
N ALA A 236 -16.10 -5.21 8.06
CA ALA A 236 -14.81 -5.86 8.24
C ALA A 236 -14.05 -5.34 9.47
N MET A 237 -14.08 -4.03 9.71
CA MET A 237 -13.53 -3.41 10.93
C MET A 237 -14.23 -3.90 12.21
N GLN A 238 -15.56 -4.02 12.18
CA GLN A 238 -16.33 -4.59 13.28
C GLN A 238 -15.95 -6.05 13.54
N ALA A 239 -15.78 -6.85 12.47
CA ALA A 239 -15.31 -8.23 12.58
C ALA A 239 -13.88 -8.33 13.18
N ALA A 240 -13.03 -7.33 12.92
CA ALA A 240 -11.71 -7.20 13.53
C ALA A 240 -11.73 -6.64 14.98
N GLY A 241 -12.93 -6.34 15.52
CA GLY A 241 -13.14 -5.92 16.90
C GLY A 241 -13.21 -4.40 17.12
N PHE A 242 -13.21 -3.59 16.06
CA PHE A 242 -13.41 -2.15 16.17
C PHE A 242 -14.91 -1.81 16.19
N ALA A 243 -15.50 -1.90 17.37
CA ALA A 243 -16.94 -1.69 17.55
C ALA A 243 -17.37 -0.22 17.51
N ASN A 244 -16.43 0.71 17.77
CA ASN A 244 -16.71 2.14 17.85
C ASN A 244 -16.08 2.84 16.66
N TYR A 245 -16.79 3.78 16.06
CA TYR A 245 -16.27 4.61 14.97
C TYR A 245 -17.01 5.95 14.91
N THR A 246 -16.32 6.97 14.41
CA THR A 246 -16.89 8.29 14.19
C THR A 246 -17.79 8.32 12.96
N LEU A 247 -18.62 9.35 12.80
CA LEU A 247 -19.13 9.67 11.46
C LEU A 247 -17.97 9.98 10.51
N ILE A 248 -18.18 9.77 9.20
CA ILE A 248 -17.20 10.23 8.20
C ILE A 248 -17.09 11.76 8.28
N LEU A 249 -15.89 12.29 8.14
CA LEU A 249 -15.65 13.73 8.12
C LEU A 249 -16.53 14.42 7.06
N ASN A 250 -17.24 15.48 7.46
CA ASN A 250 -18.14 16.23 6.58
C ASN A 250 -19.12 15.32 5.83
N ASP A 251 -19.81 14.45 6.58
CA ASP A 251 -20.79 13.51 6.03
C ASP A 251 -21.89 14.26 5.27
N THR A 252 -22.04 13.96 3.97
CA THR A 252 -23.03 14.59 3.08
C THR A 252 -24.46 14.22 3.44
N ALA A 253 -24.67 13.21 4.29
CA ALA A 253 -25.98 12.90 4.87
C ALA A 253 -26.40 13.89 5.97
N LEU A 254 -25.49 14.71 6.49
CA LEU A 254 -25.80 15.64 7.58
C LEU A 254 -26.44 16.94 7.08
N PRO A 255 -27.44 17.48 7.81
CA PRO A 255 -28.01 18.79 7.48
C PRO A 255 -26.97 19.90 7.52
N GLY A 256 -26.84 20.65 6.44
CA GLY A 256 -25.93 21.80 6.36
C GLY A 256 -24.59 21.51 5.67
N VAL A 257 -24.27 20.25 5.39
CA VAL A 257 -23.17 19.88 4.50
C VAL A 257 -23.65 19.98 3.06
N THR A 258 -23.02 20.84 2.26
CA THR A 258 -23.43 21.13 0.87
C THR A 258 -22.40 20.69 -0.18
N SER A 259 -21.35 19.99 0.25
CA SER A 259 -20.34 19.46 -0.64
C SER A 259 -20.82 18.27 -1.46
N LEU A 260 -20.09 17.99 -2.54
CA LEU A 260 -20.41 16.89 -3.46
C LEU A 260 -19.98 15.53 -2.91
N THR A 261 -18.91 15.48 -2.10
CA THR A 261 -18.46 14.27 -1.40
C THR A 261 -18.02 14.61 0.02
N ASN A 262 -17.87 13.57 0.84
CA ASN A 262 -17.36 13.66 2.20
C ASN A 262 -15.84 13.97 2.22
N GLY A 263 -15.27 14.18 3.40
CA GLY A 263 -13.85 14.47 3.61
C GLY A 263 -12.92 13.25 3.65
N GLY A 264 -13.46 12.03 3.59
CA GLY A 264 -12.67 10.80 3.51
C GLY A 264 -11.95 10.38 4.79
N VAL A 265 -12.10 11.10 5.90
CA VAL A 265 -11.44 10.79 7.18
C VAL A 265 -12.43 10.16 8.16
N ILE A 266 -12.08 8.99 8.71
CA ILE A 266 -12.87 8.27 9.72
C ILE A 266 -11.94 7.63 10.76
N ILE A 267 -12.36 7.64 12.03
CA ILE A 267 -11.61 7.02 13.13
C ILE A 267 -12.39 5.82 13.64
N TYR A 268 -11.74 4.66 13.71
CA TYR A 268 -12.22 3.42 14.31
C TYR A 268 -11.48 3.14 15.62
N SER A 269 -12.18 2.60 16.62
CA SER A 269 -11.63 2.34 17.95
C SER A 269 -12.22 1.05 18.55
N LYS A 270 -11.36 0.28 19.23
CA LYS A 270 -11.82 -0.82 20.10
C LYS A 270 -12.39 -0.31 21.42
N TRP A 271 -12.04 0.91 21.79
CA TRP A 271 -12.48 1.59 23.00
C TRP A 271 -13.64 2.57 22.70
N PRO A 272 -14.54 2.83 23.66
CA PRO A 272 -15.63 3.78 23.49
C PRO A 272 -15.15 5.15 22.98
N ILE A 273 -15.82 5.65 21.94
CA ILE A 273 -15.71 7.05 21.52
C ILE A 273 -16.79 7.82 22.29
N VAL A 274 -16.38 8.65 23.25
CA VAL A 274 -17.30 9.35 24.17
C VAL A 274 -17.76 10.69 23.60
N SER A 275 -16.97 11.32 22.74
CA SER A 275 -17.33 12.52 22.00
C SER A 275 -16.62 12.56 20.64
N GLU A 276 -17.22 13.22 19.66
CA GLU A 276 -16.60 13.51 18.36
C GLU A 276 -16.87 14.96 17.96
N ALA A 277 -15.96 15.53 17.15
CA ALA A 277 -16.12 16.83 16.53
C ALA A 277 -15.40 16.84 15.18
N GLU A 278 -15.63 17.87 14.37
CA GLU A 278 -14.95 18.02 13.09
C GLU A 278 -14.75 19.48 12.69
N TYR A 279 -13.76 19.70 11.83
CA TYR A 279 -13.44 20.99 11.25
C TYR A 279 -13.18 20.83 9.76
N ARG A 280 -13.81 21.66 8.93
CA ARG A 280 -13.58 21.70 7.48
C ARG A 280 -12.52 22.74 7.16
N TYR A 281 -11.48 22.37 6.41
CA TYR A 281 -10.49 23.33 5.93
C TYR A 281 -11.13 24.38 5.01
N ASN A 282 -10.68 25.63 5.11
CA ASN A 282 -11.26 26.74 4.39
C ASN A 282 -10.91 26.75 2.89
N ASN A 283 -9.67 26.34 2.57
CA ASN A 283 -9.12 26.42 1.22
C ASN A 283 -8.67 25.05 0.70
N CYS A 284 -8.71 24.92 -0.62
CA CYS A 284 -8.25 23.78 -1.41
C CYS A 284 -7.72 24.29 -2.76
N SER A 285 -6.87 23.53 -3.42
CA SER A 285 -6.29 23.93 -4.70
C SER A 285 -7.14 23.40 -5.85
N ASP A 286 -7.45 24.30 -6.78
CA ASP A 286 -8.14 24.07 -8.07
C ASP A 286 -9.58 23.51 -8.05
N PHE A 287 -10.53 24.30 -8.57
CA PHE A 287 -11.91 23.87 -8.86
C PHE A 287 -12.01 22.76 -9.94
N ASN A 288 -10.93 22.50 -10.69
CA ASN A 288 -10.84 21.40 -11.67
C ASN A 288 -10.01 20.19 -11.16
N ALA A 289 -9.46 20.25 -9.94
CA ALA A 289 -8.76 19.14 -9.31
C ALA A 289 -9.70 18.32 -8.42
N GLN A 290 -9.29 17.10 -8.11
CA GLN A 290 -10.06 16.14 -7.29
C GLN A 290 -10.21 16.61 -5.83
N ASP A 291 -9.28 17.41 -5.33
CA ASP A 291 -9.20 17.81 -3.92
C ASP A 291 -10.32 18.78 -3.51
N CYS A 292 -10.65 19.78 -4.32
CA CYS A 292 -11.78 20.68 -4.01
C CYS A 292 -13.16 20.02 -4.14
N PHE A 293 -13.27 18.83 -4.76
CA PHE A 293 -14.50 18.05 -4.71
C PHE A 293 -14.69 17.39 -3.33
N ALA A 294 -13.59 17.08 -2.64
CA ALA A 294 -13.55 16.55 -1.27
C ALA A 294 -13.64 17.67 -0.23
N THR A 295 -14.46 17.49 0.79
CA THR A 295 -14.44 18.37 1.98
C THR A 295 -13.41 17.90 2.98
N LYS A 296 -12.13 18.04 2.61
CA LYS A 296 -11.00 17.77 3.50
C LYS A 296 -11.05 18.62 4.77
N GLY A 297 -10.39 18.15 5.82
CA GLY A 297 -10.55 18.69 7.16
C GLY A 297 -10.02 17.75 8.23
N ILE A 298 -10.47 17.98 9.45
CA ILE A 298 -10.00 17.32 10.66
C ILE A 298 -11.17 16.62 11.33
N LYS A 299 -10.98 15.35 11.68
CA LYS A 299 -11.89 14.58 12.51
C LYS A 299 -11.31 14.39 13.91
N TYR A 300 -12.12 14.63 14.93
CA TYR A 300 -11.73 14.45 16.33
C TYR A 300 -12.57 13.34 16.99
N ALA A 301 -11.91 12.51 17.79
CA ALA A 301 -12.53 11.53 18.67
C ALA A 301 -11.90 11.59 20.07
N GLU A 302 -12.75 11.67 21.09
CA GLU A 302 -12.39 11.45 22.49
C GLU A 302 -12.61 9.98 22.81
N ILE A 303 -11.55 9.29 23.25
CA ILE A 303 -11.54 7.85 23.47
C ILE A 303 -11.30 7.56 24.96
N ASP A 304 -12.16 6.73 25.55
CA ASP A 304 -12.00 6.19 26.90
C ASP A 304 -11.35 4.80 26.85
N LYS A 305 -10.03 4.74 27.03
CA LYS A 305 -9.29 3.48 27.18
C LYS A 305 -9.16 3.16 28.67
N LEU A 306 -9.98 2.23 29.16
CA LEU A 306 -9.88 1.71 30.53
C LEU A 306 -9.93 2.80 31.62
N GLY A 307 -10.71 3.86 31.42
CA GLY A 307 -10.82 5.00 32.33
C GLY A 307 -9.79 6.11 32.09
N LYS A 308 -8.93 5.99 31.06
CA LYS A 308 -7.99 7.02 30.62
C LYS A 308 -8.49 7.66 29.32
N THR A 309 -8.61 8.98 29.32
CA THR A 309 -8.99 9.77 28.15
C THR A 309 -7.80 9.96 27.21
N TYR A 310 -8.04 9.72 25.92
CA TYR A 310 -7.15 10.03 24.81
C TYR A 310 -7.90 10.85 23.76
N HIS A 311 -7.23 11.86 23.19
CA HIS A 311 -7.77 12.71 22.15
C HIS A 311 -7.09 12.40 20.82
N ILE A 312 -7.86 11.88 19.86
CA ILE A 312 -7.35 11.48 18.55
C ILE A 312 -7.87 12.43 17.49
N PHE A 313 -6.94 12.99 16.71
CA PHE A 313 -7.23 13.82 15.56
C PHE A 313 -6.78 13.14 14.28
N GLY A 314 -7.72 12.85 13.39
CA GLY A 314 -7.48 12.37 12.04
C GLY A 314 -7.52 13.52 11.03
N THR A 315 -6.62 13.55 10.04
CA THR A 315 -6.68 14.54 8.95
C THR A 315 -6.16 13.98 7.62
N HIS A 316 -6.53 14.65 6.52
CA HIS A 316 -5.92 14.50 5.20
C HIS A 316 -5.79 15.90 4.59
N MET A 317 -4.57 16.38 4.42
CA MET A 317 -4.26 17.74 3.96
C MET A 317 -4.23 17.84 2.42
N GLU A 318 -4.12 19.06 1.91
CA GLU A 318 -4.06 19.37 0.47
C GLU A 318 -2.92 18.61 -0.23
N ALA A 319 -3.23 17.94 -1.35
CA ALA A 319 -2.25 17.19 -2.11
C ALA A 319 -1.51 18.07 -3.14
N GLY A 320 -0.48 17.53 -3.79
CA GLY A 320 0.25 18.22 -4.85
C GLY A 320 1.45 19.03 -4.37
N GLY A 321 2.25 19.50 -5.34
CA GLY A 321 3.54 20.16 -5.10
C GLY A 321 3.65 21.56 -5.69
N SER A 322 2.54 22.14 -6.16
CA SER A 322 2.54 23.52 -6.65
C SER A 322 2.73 24.51 -5.49
N ALA A 323 3.17 25.73 -5.81
CA ALA A 323 3.31 26.77 -4.79
C ALA A 323 1.99 27.12 -4.10
N LEU A 324 0.85 26.92 -4.79
CA LEU A 324 -0.47 27.12 -4.20
C LEU A 324 -0.82 26.00 -3.22
N ASP A 325 -0.53 24.74 -3.58
CA ASP A 325 -0.78 23.57 -2.72
C ASP A 325 -0.02 23.72 -1.39
N VAL A 326 1.27 24.07 -1.48
CA VAL A 326 2.14 24.33 -0.32
C VAL A 326 1.60 25.48 0.53
N GLN A 327 1.13 26.57 -0.10
CA GLN A 327 0.54 27.69 0.63
C GLN A 327 -0.71 27.25 1.40
N ILE A 328 -1.59 26.49 0.76
CA ILE A 328 -2.82 25.99 1.37
C ILE A 328 -2.51 25.05 2.53
N ARG A 329 -1.55 24.12 2.39
CA ARG A 329 -1.13 23.29 3.52
C ARG A 329 -0.62 24.11 4.70
N ILE A 330 0.16 25.17 4.46
CA ILE A 330 0.61 26.08 5.52
C ILE A 330 -0.59 26.72 6.27
N GLU A 331 -1.65 27.09 5.55
CA GLU A 331 -2.90 27.57 6.17
C GLU A 331 -3.59 26.47 6.98
N GLN A 332 -3.69 25.26 6.42
CA GLN A 332 -4.28 24.09 7.08
C GLN A 332 -3.55 23.68 8.36
N TYR A 333 -2.22 23.86 8.45
CA TYR A 333 -1.46 23.63 9.68
C TYR A 333 -1.93 24.55 10.81
N GLY A 334 -2.18 25.82 10.49
CA GLY A 334 -2.69 26.81 11.44
C GLY A 334 -4.14 26.53 11.83
N GLU A 335 -4.98 26.13 10.86
CA GLU A 335 -6.37 25.72 11.11
C GLU A 335 -6.44 24.51 12.05
N MET A 336 -5.57 23.52 11.86
CA MET A 336 -5.45 22.35 12.73
C MET A 336 -5.12 22.74 14.18
N TRP A 337 -4.11 23.59 14.35
CA TRP A 337 -3.78 24.09 15.69
C TRP A 337 -4.95 24.84 16.33
N ASN A 338 -5.59 25.75 15.58
CA ASN A 338 -6.72 26.53 16.10
C ASN A 338 -7.92 25.66 16.49
N PHE A 339 -8.18 24.58 15.75
CA PHE A 339 -9.24 23.64 16.09
C PHE A 339 -8.93 22.89 17.39
N ILE A 340 -7.72 22.35 17.54
CA ILE A 340 -7.27 21.69 18.79
C ILE A 340 -7.40 22.65 19.98
N ASP A 341 -6.90 23.88 19.85
CA ASP A 341 -6.96 24.90 20.91
C ASP A 341 -8.41 25.27 21.28
N SER A 342 -9.30 25.34 20.28
CA SER A 342 -10.71 25.67 20.50
C SER A 342 -11.48 24.66 21.37
N LEU A 343 -11.01 23.41 21.42
CA LEU A 343 -11.60 22.35 22.23
C LEU A 343 -11.24 22.47 23.72
N ASN A 344 -10.27 23.33 24.08
CA ASN A 344 -9.80 23.56 25.45
C ASN A 344 -9.47 22.25 26.20
N LEU A 345 -8.76 21.34 25.54
CA LEU A 345 -8.40 20.03 26.08
C LEU A 345 -7.46 20.17 27.29
N PRO A 346 -7.58 19.32 28.33
CA PRO A 346 -6.68 19.35 29.46
C PRO A 346 -5.23 19.04 29.06
N ASP A 347 -4.26 19.80 29.57
CA ASP A 347 -2.82 19.53 29.39
C ASP A 347 -2.36 18.24 30.10
N THR A 348 -3.23 17.63 30.91
CA THR A 348 -3.02 16.36 31.62
C THR A 348 -3.56 15.14 30.87
N GLU A 349 -4.12 15.32 29.68
CA GLU A 349 -4.63 14.27 28.79
C GLU A 349 -3.80 14.23 27.51
N ALA A 350 -3.67 13.05 26.89
CA ALA A 350 -2.81 12.88 25.72
C ALA A 350 -3.55 13.28 24.43
N VAL A 351 -2.90 14.08 23.59
CA VAL A 351 -3.40 14.48 22.26
C VAL A 351 -2.50 13.86 21.19
N ILE A 352 -3.12 13.09 20.29
CA ILE A 352 -2.47 12.40 19.18
C ILE A 352 -3.08 12.91 17.87
N ILE A 353 -2.21 13.25 16.92
CA ILE A 353 -2.56 13.72 15.59
C ILE A 353 -2.02 12.70 14.60
N GLY A 354 -2.90 12.15 13.75
CA GLY A 354 -2.50 11.23 12.70
C GLY A 354 -3.20 11.50 11.37
N GLY A 355 -2.52 11.19 10.27
CA GLY A 355 -3.08 11.40 8.95
C GLY A 355 -2.04 11.51 7.85
N ASP A 356 -2.53 11.60 6.62
CA ASP A 356 -1.77 12.05 5.47
C ASP A 356 -1.65 13.58 5.51
N LEU A 357 -0.46 14.06 5.90
CA LEU A 357 -0.19 15.49 5.99
C LEU A 357 0.31 16.07 4.65
N ASN A 358 0.51 15.23 3.63
CA ASN A 358 1.11 15.60 2.35
C ASN A 358 2.43 16.39 2.50
N THR A 359 3.13 16.20 3.61
CA THR A 359 4.38 16.91 3.94
C THR A 359 5.22 16.05 4.87
N GLY A 360 6.50 15.93 4.53
CA GLY A 360 7.45 15.04 5.19
C GLY A 360 8.86 15.63 5.31
N PRO A 361 9.80 14.88 5.90
CA PRO A 361 11.18 15.34 6.12
C PRO A 361 11.90 15.85 4.85
N LYS A 362 11.52 15.38 3.66
CA LYS A 362 12.10 15.80 2.37
C LYS A 362 11.67 17.21 1.94
N ASP A 363 10.59 17.78 2.50
CA ASP A 363 10.01 19.06 2.06
C ASP A 363 10.63 20.29 2.72
N GLY A 364 11.71 20.10 3.49
CA GLY A 364 12.58 21.18 3.97
C GLY A 364 11.86 22.26 4.79
N SER A 365 11.68 23.44 4.19
CA SER A 365 11.05 24.59 4.87
C SER A 365 9.58 24.36 5.16
N GLU A 366 8.87 23.60 4.32
CA GLU A 366 7.46 23.28 4.55
C GLU A 366 7.30 22.38 5.78
N TYR A 367 8.11 21.32 5.88
CA TYR A 367 8.15 20.46 7.07
C TYR A 367 8.54 21.24 8.33
N THR A 368 9.41 22.24 8.20
CA THR A 368 9.75 23.13 9.32
C THR A 368 8.55 23.97 9.75
N ALA A 369 7.75 24.48 8.81
CA ALA A 369 6.52 25.22 9.11
C ALA A 369 5.46 24.32 9.77
N LEU A 370 5.28 23.09 9.28
CA LEU A 370 4.40 22.09 9.87
C LEU A 370 4.73 21.83 11.35
N LYS A 371 6.01 21.54 11.64
CA LYS A 371 6.48 21.34 13.03
C LYS A 371 6.30 22.57 13.90
N ALA A 372 6.53 23.77 13.36
CA ALA A 372 6.37 25.01 14.10
C ALA A 372 4.90 25.29 14.45
N ALA A 373 3.97 24.94 13.56
CA ALA A 373 2.53 25.11 13.78
C ALA A 373 1.97 24.12 14.80
N LEU A 374 2.27 22.83 14.64
CA LEU A 374 1.67 21.77 15.47
C LEU A 374 2.44 21.49 16.77
N LEU A 375 3.72 21.88 16.84
CA LEU A 375 4.64 21.50 17.93
C LEU A 375 4.53 20.01 18.31
N PRO A 376 4.76 19.09 17.35
CA PRO A 376 4.58 17.68 17.58
C PRO A 376 5.73 17.08 18.40
N LEU A 377 5.43 16.10 19.23
CA LEU A 377 6.37 15.09 19.69
C LEU A 377 6.55 14.11 18.53
N ILE A 378 7.69 14.21 17.85
CA ILE A 378 8.06 13.29 16.78
C ILE A 378 8.69 12.05 17.44
N PRO A 379 8.07 10.87 17.33
CA PRO A 379 8.59 9.65 17.92
C PRO A 379 9.85 9.13 17.22
N ASP A 380 10.56 8.22 17.88
CA ASP A 380 11.69 7.51 17.26
C ASP A 380 11.18 6.47 16.24
N HIS A 381 11.73 6.48 15.03
CA HIS A 381 11.36 5.49 14.00
C HIS A 381 12.04 4.14 14.26
N ILE A 382 11.24 3.09 14.36
CA ILE A 382 11.68 1.71 14.51
C ILE A 382 11.34 0.89 13.25
N GLY A 383 12.18 -0.09 12.96
CA GLY A 383 12.00 -0.96 11.80
C GLY A 383 12.49 -0.36 10.48
N TYR A 384 11.94 -0.86 9.38
CA TYR A 384 12.35 -0.45 8.03
C TYR A 384 11.85 0.96 7.72
N PHE A 385 12.75 1.83 7.24
CA PHE A 385 12.42 3.21 6.90
C PHE A 385 11.97 3.24 5.44
N GLU A 386 10.65 3.19 5.22
CA GLU A 386 10.05 3.25 3.90
C GLU A 386 9.46 4.63 3.60
N SER A 387 8.94 4.75 2.39
CA SER A 387 8.03 5.83 2.02
C SER A 387 6.62 5.47 2.45
N THR A 388 5.90 6.40 3.03
CA THR A 388 4.46 6.22 3.20
C THR A 388 3.71 6.50 1.91
N PHE A 389 4.35 7.06 0.88
CA PHE A 389 3.79 7.27 -0.45
C PHE A 389 4.71 6.74 -1.55
N SER A 390 4.17 5.88 -2.42
CA SER A 390 4.86 5.21 -3.53
C SER A 390 6.00 4.26 -3.11
N TYR A 391 5.96 3.04 -3.65
CA TYR A 391 7.00 2.02 -3.42
C TYR A 391 8.38 2.41 -4.00
N ALA A 392 8.41 3.37 -4.93
CA ALA A 392 9.62 3.72 -5.69
C ALA A 392 10.40 4.96 -5.17
N ASP A 393 9.86 5.74 -4.22
CA ASP A 393 10.50 6.99 -3.76
C ASP A 393 10.95 6.93 -2.30
N THR A 394 11.88 6.02 -1.98
CA THR A 394 12.34 5.71 -0.60
C THR A 394 12.50 6.93 0.29
N GLY A 395 11.84 6.92 1.45
CA GLY A 395 11.90 7.98 2.46
C GLY A 395 10.96 9.17 2.22
N ASN A 396 9.99 9.05 1.31
CA ASN A 396 8.89 10.00 1.21
C ASN A 396 7.81 9.66 2.27
N VAL A 397 8.00 10.20 3.48
CA VAL A 397 7.13 9.95 4.65
C VAL A 397 6.23 11.16 4.87
N ILE A 398 5.01 11.08 4.35
CA ILE A 398 4.00 12.14 4.42
C ILE A 398 2.82 11.78 5.35
N ASP A 399 2.70 10.51 5.72
CA ASP A 399 1.73 10.00 6.69
C ASP A 399 2.37 9.92 8.07
N HIS A 400 1.78 10.58 9.05
CA HIS A 400 2.37 10.73 10.38
C HIS A 400 1.40 10.33 11.48
N VAL A 401 1.93 9.94 12.65
CA VAL A 401 1.23 9.81 13.92
C VAL A 401 2.10 10.46 15.00
N TRP A 402 1.67 11.58 15.54
CA TRP A 402 2.45 12.40 16.47
C TRP A 402 1.67 12.72 17.74
N GLY A 403 2.37 12.79 18.87
CA GLY A 403 1.84 13.40 20.08
C GLY A 403 1.91 14.93 20.02
N SER A 404 1.08 15.65 20.77
CA SER A 404 1.22 17.10 20.95
C SER A 404 2.16 17.43 22.11
N MET A 405 3.19 18.27 21.90
CA MET A 405 4.08 18.69 22.99
C MET A 405 3.43 19.65 24.01
N ARG A 406 2.19 20.06 23.78
CA ARG A 406 1.43 20.96 24.67
C ARG A 406 0.52 20.22 25.64
N HIS A 407 0.48 18.89 25.55
CA HIS A 407 -0.41 18.02 26.28
C HIS A 407 0.40 16.93 27.00
N LEU A 408 -0.26 15.94 27.59
CA LEU A 408 0.43 14.90 28.34
C LEU A 408 1.43 14.16 27.44
N LEU A 409 2.71 14.23 27.83
CA LEU A 409 3.79 13.57 27.12
C LEU A 409 3.88 12.09 27.54
N PRO A 410 4.07 11.17 26.60
CA PRO A 410 4.40 9.79 26.92
C PRO A 410 5.82 9.69 27.46
N ALA A 411 6.09 8.65 28.25
CA ALA A 411 7.45 8.32 28.68
C ALA A 411 8.30 7.81 27.50
N GLU A 412 7.67 7.08 26.57
CA GLU A 412 8.28 6.48 25.38
C GLU A 412 7.29 6.61 24.21
N ALA A 413 7.80 6.90 23.02
CA ALA A 413 7.00 6.96 21.80
C ALA A 413 7.84 6.51 20.60
N TYR A 414 7.29 5.61 19.81
CA TYR A 414 7.90 5.05 18.61
C TYR A 414 6.91 5.13 17.47
N ASN A 415 7.43 5.25 16.25
CA ASN A 415 6.63 5.00 15.06
C ASN A 415 7.27 3.93 14.18
N SER A 416 6.44 3.28 13.38
CA SER A 416 6.91 2.34 12.36
C SER A 416 6.06 2.42 11.11
N ILE A 417 6.66 2.09 9.97
CA ILE A 417 5.92 1.92 8.73
C ILE A 417 5.61 0.44 8.56
N ILE A 418 4.34 0.14 8.31
CA ILE A 418 3.86 -1.22 8.09
C ILE A 418 3.33 -1.32 6.67
N THR A 419 3.83 -2.31 5.94
CA THR A 419 3.35 -2.65 4.59
C THR A 419 2.38 -3.81 4.68
N PHE A 420 1.10 -3.52 4.42
CA PHE A 420 0.08 -4.54 4.25
C PHE A 420 -0.02 -4.91 2.77
N ARG A 421 0.13 -6.20 2.47
CA ARG A 421 -0.15 -6.76 1.14
C ARG A 421 -1.09 -7.94 1.23
N GLY A 422 -1.94 -8.07 0.22
CA GLY A 422 -2.82 -9.21 0.01
C GLY A 422 -2.24 -10.17 -1.03
N ILE A 423 -2.60 -11.44 -0.89
CA ILE A 423 -2.41 -12.47 -1.93
C ILE A 423 -3.73 -13.10 -2.35
N ASP A 424 -4.86 -12.50 -1.96
CA ASP A 424 -6.18 -12.90 -2.41
C ASP A 424 -6.24 -12.84 -3.94
N SER A 425 -6.97 -13.79 -4.53
CA SER A 425 -7.08 -13.88 -5.99
C SER A 425 -7.71 -12.65 -6.63
N LEU A 426 -8.54 -11.89 -5.90
CA LEU A 426 -9.11 -10.63 -6.37
C LEU A 426 -8.12 -9.46 -6.32
N MET A 427 -7.09 -9.56 -5.49
CA MET A 427 -6.02 -8.56 -5.34
C MET A 427 -4.76 -8.94 -6.13
N TRP A 428 -4.79 -10.00 -6.95
CA TRP A 428 -3.58 -10.59 -7.53
C TRP A 428 -2.74 -9.61 -8.36
N ASP A 429 -3.37 -8.78 -9.18
CA ASP A 429 -2.68 -7.86 -10.09
C ASP A 429 -2.25 -6.54 -9.40
N ILE A 430 -2.46 -6.44 -8.09
CA ILE A 430 -2.34 -5.19 -7.34
C ILE A 430 -1.46 -5.40 -6.10
N ALA A 431 -1.75 -6.46 -5.32
CA ALA A 431 -1.17 -6.85 -4.04
C ALA A 431 -1.30 -5.79 -2.92
N ASP A 432 -1.08 -4.53 -3.23
CA ASP A 432 -1.10 -3.40 -2.32
C ASP A 432 -2.52 -2.97 -1.97
N PHE A 433 -2.77 -2.73 -0.68
CA PHE A 433 -4.06 -2.18 -0.22
C PHE A 433 -4.22 -0.70 -0.52
N SER A 434 -3.11 0.00 -0.76
CA SER A 434 -3.07 1.41 -1.11
C SER A 434 -1.75 1.73 -1.81
N ASP A 435 -1.72 2.85 -2.52
CA ASP A 435 -0.46 3.48 -2.95
C ASP A 435 0.29 4.16 -1.78
N HIS A 436 -0.39 4.28 -0.63
CA HIS A 436 0.23 4.60 0.65
C HIS A 436 0.60 3.36 1.45
N ARG A 437 1.50 3.54 2.42
CA ARG A 437 1.79 2.60 3.51
C ARG A 437 1.28 3.16 4.83
N THR A 438 1.11 2.27 5.80
CA THR A 438 0.58 2.62 7.12
C THR A 438 1.67 3.20 8.02
N CYS A 439 1.32 4.25 8.76
CA CYS A 439 2.12 4.77 9.87
C CYS A 439 1.45 4.36 11.18
N LEU A 440 2.20 3.80 12.12
CA LEU A 440 1.73 3.45 13.47
C LEU A 440 2.52 4.21 14.51
#